data_AF-A0A4R9P7Z1-F1
#
_entry.id   AF-A0A4R9P7Z1-F1
#
_cell.length_a   1.000
_cell.length_b   1.000
_cell.length_c   1.000
_cell.angle_alpha   90.00
_cell.angle_beta   90.00
_cell.angle_gamma   90.00
#
_symmetry.space_group_name_H-M   'P 1'
#
loop_
_entity.id
_entity.type
_entity.pdbx_description
1 polymer ?
#
loop_
_entity_poly.entity_id
_entity_poly.type
_entity_poly.pdbx_seq_one_letter_code
_entity_poly.pdbx_strand_id
1 'polypeptide(L)'
;FAAGFLSRPVGALVIGTLADTAGRKPALLLTAALVTAGSLGVALTPGYATLGILAPIAVLLCRILQGLAVGGEMGSSGALLIEHCPAGQKSLY
;
A
#
# COMPACT_ATOMS: atom_id res chain seq x y z
N PHE A 1 -1.60 3.05 -15.35
CA PHE A 1 -1.68 1.57 -15.23
C PHE A 1 -0.31 0.90 -15.17
N ALA A 2 0.61 1.12 -16.11
CA ALA A 2 1.95 0.47 -16.08
C ALA A 2 2.78 0.77 -14.81
N ALA A 3 2.88 2.04 -14.39
CA ALA A 3 3.69 2.41 -13.23
C ALA A 3 3.14 1.84 -11.90
N GLY A 4 1.82 1.77 -11.74
CA GLY A 4 1.19 1.15 -10.58
C GLY A 4 1.29 -0.39 -10.55
N PHE A 5 1.63 -1.01 -11.69
CA PHE A 5 1.83 -2.46 -11.77
C PHE A 5 3.23 -2.85 -11.31
N LEU A 6 4.24 -2.04 -11.65
CA LEU A 6 5.63 -2.25 -11.19
C LEU A 6 5.83 -1.84 -9.73
N SER A 7 5.04 -0.88 -9.25
CA SER A 7 5.13 -0.41 -7.87
C SER A 7 4.65 -1.44 -6.85
N ARG A 8 3.75 -2.35 -7.24
CA ARG A 8 3.25 -3.44 -6.40
C ARG A 8 4.31 -4.47 -5.96
N PRO A 9 5.09 -5.10 -6.85
CA PRO A 9 6.13 -6.05 -6.44
C PRO A 9 7.26 -5.38 -5.65
N VAL A 10 7.62 -4.14 -5.98
CA VAL A 10 8.61 -3.37 -5.21
C VAL A 10 8.10 -3.10 -3.79
N GLY A 11 6.82 -2.75 -3.67
CA GLY A 11 6.19 -2.48 -2.38
C GLY A 11 6.04 -3.73 -1.53
N ALA A 12 5.73 -4.86 -2.18
CA ALA A 12 5.69 -6.17 -1.55
C ALA A 12 7.06 -6.57 -0.96
N LEU A 13 8.16 -6.29 -1.65
CA LEU A 13 9.50 -6.56 -1.14
C LEU A 13 9.87 -5.64 0.04
N VAL A 14 9.64 -4.33 -0.07
CA VAL A 14 10.03 -3.35 0.95
C VAL A 14 9.17 -3.49 2.21
N ILE A 15 7.85 -3.55 2.07
CA ILE A 15 6.94 -3.67 3.21
C ILE A 15 6.93 -5.10 3.75
N GLY A 16 7.13 -6.12 2.90
CA GLY A 16 7.27 -7.52 3.34
C GLY A 16 8.50 -7.71 4.22
N THR A 17 9.68 -7.21 3.81
CA THR A 17 10.89 -7.26 4.63
C THR A 17 10.75 -6.46 5.94
N LEU A 18 10.04 -5.32 5.90
CA LEU A 18 9.73 -4.56 7.09
C LEU A 18 8.76 -5.31 8.03
N ALA A 19 7.76 -6.01 7.49
CA ALA A 19 6.83 -6.84 8.26
C ALA A 19 7.53 -8.01 8.95
N ASP A 20 8.53 -8.60 8.30
CA ASP A 20 9.34 -9.68 8.86
C ASP A 20 10.32 -9.19 9.95
N THR A 21 10.83 -7.95 9.84
CA THR A 21 11.86 -7.43 10.76
C THR A 21 11.29 -6.63 11.94
N ALA A 22 10.30 -5.76 11.70
CA ALA A 22 9.71 -4.87 12.70
C ALA A 22 8.38 -5.38 13.28
N GLY A 23 7.86 -6.48 12.74
CA GLY A 23 6.58 -7.07 13.11
C GLY A 23 5.45 -6.70 12.14
N ARG A 24 4.48 -7.60 12.05
CA ARG A 24 3.41 -7.53 11.05
C ARG A 24 2.38 -6.43 11.31
N LYS A 25 2.10 -6.12 12.59
CA LYS A 25 1.18 -5.05 13.01
C LYS A 25 1.64 -3.63 12.60
N PRO A 26 2.91 -3.22 12.86
CA PRO A 26 3.38 -1.90 12.42
C PRO A 26 3.52 -1.80 10.90
N ALA A 27 3.83 -2.89 10.19
CA ALA A 27 3.82 -2.89 8.73
C ALA A 27 2.43 -2.60 8.15
N LEU A 28 1.39 -3.24 8.70
CA LEU A 28 -0.02 -2.98 8.35
C LEU A 28 -0.41 -1.50 8.56
N LEU A 29 -0.07 -0.94 9.71
CA LEU A 29 -0.34 0.47 10.02
C LEU A 29 0.41 1.44 9.09
N LEU A 30 1.67 1.17 8.79
CA LEU A 30 2.46 1.98 7.85
C LEU A 30 1.81 1.98 6.45
N THR A 31 1.35 0.81 6.03
CA THR A 31 0.69 0.64 4.73
C THR A 31 -0.60 1.45 4.65
N ALA A 32 -1.45 1.34 5.66
CA ALA A 32 -2.69 2.11 5.78
C ALA A 32 -2.41 3.63 5.82
N ALA A 33 -1.37 4.06 6.52
CA ALA A 33 -0.97 5.46 6.57
C ALA A 33 -0.50 5.97 5.19
N LEU A 34 0.29 5.19 4.46
CA LEU A 34 0.75 5.52 3.11
C LEU A 34 -0.39 5.61 2.10
N VAL A 35 -1.35 4.68 2.15
CA VAL A 35 -2.55 4.73 1.29
C VAL A 35 -3.39 5.97 1.60
N THR A 36 -3.59 6.27 2.88
CA THR A 36 -4.38 7.42 3.33
C THR A 36 -3.72 8.73 2.91
N ALA A 37 -2.41 8.88 3.14
CA ALA A 37 -1.64 10.04 2.73
C ALA A 37 -1.65 10.23 1.21
N GLY A 38 -1.49 9.15 0.44
CA GLY A 38 -1.59 9.19 -1.01
C GLY A 38 -2.99 9.57 -1.50
N SER A 39 -4.05 9.12 -0.83
CA SER A 39 -5.44 9.44 -1.20
C SER A 39 -5.79 10.88 -0.88
N LEU A 40 -5.34 11.39 0.27
CA LEU A 40 -5.47 12.79 0.63
C LEU A 40 -4.68 13.70 -0.33
N GLY A 41 -3.46 13.29 -0.72
CA GLY A 41 -2.67 14.01 -1.72
C GLY A 41 -3.42 14.14 -3.05
N VAL A 42 -4.06 13.07 -3.54
CA VAL A 42 -4.90 13.11 -4.74
C VAL A 42 -6.13 14.00 -4.53
N ALA A 43 -6.81 13.89 -3.39
CA ALA A 43 -8.02 14.66 -3.08
C ALA A 43 -7.75 16.17 -2.95
N LEU A 44 -6.57 16.54 -2.43
CA LEU A 44 -6.13 17.92 -2.30
C LEU A 44 -5.47 18.47 -3.57
N THR A 45 -5.19 17.64 -4.57
CA THR A 45 -4.56 18.09 -5.82
C THR A 45 -5.58 18.92 -6.61
N PRO A 46 -5.31 20.23 -6.84
CA PRO A 46 -6.16 21.06 -7.69
C PRO A 46 -6.26 20.47 -9.10
N GLY A 47 -7.44 20.57 -9.71
CA GLY A 47 -7.69 20.02 -11.05
C GLY A 47 -6.79 20.63 -12.14
N TYR A 48 -6.89 20.08 -13.34
CA TYR A 48 -6.10 20.52 -14.50
C TYR A 48 -6.21 22.03 -14.78
N ALA A 49 -7.33 22.65 -14.39
CA ALA A 49 -7.58 24.08 -14.54
C ALA A 49 -6.57 24.97 -13.77
N THR A 50 -5.97 24.48 -12.67
CA THR A 50 -5.07 25.24 -11.81
C THR A 50 -3.60 24.83 -11.94
N LEU A 51 -3.31 23.56 -12.22
CA LEU A 51 -1.94 23.03 -12.28
C LEU A 51 -1.52 22.47 -13.66
N GLY A 52 -2.42 22.44 -14.64
CA GLY A 52 -2.13 21.88 -15.96
C GLY A 52 -1.58 20.45 -15.87
N ILE A 53 -0.49 20.17 -16.59
CA ILE A 53 0.10 18.83 -16.67
C ILE A 53 0.76 18.35 -15.37
N LEU A 54 0.98 19.24 -14.39
CA LEU A 54 1.49 18.86 -13.08
C LEU A 54 0.44 18.10 -12.25
N ALA A 55 -0.86 18.35 -12.46
CA ALA A 55 -1.93 17.62 -11.79
C ALA A 55 -1.89 16.10 -12.06
N PRO A 56 -1.86 15.61 -13.32
CA PRO A 56 -1.77 14.18 -13.59
C PRO A 56 -0.43 13.57 -13.15
N ILE A 57 0.67 14.33 -13.13
CA ILE A 57 1.97 13.85 -12.63
C ILE A 57 1.91 13.64 -11.10
N ALA A 58 1.36 14.60 -10.36
CA ALA A 58 1.17 14.47 -8.91
C ALA A 58 0.26 13.28 -8.56
N VAL A 59 -0.87 13.15 -9.27
CA VAL A 59 -1.79 12.02 -9.11
C VAL A 59 -1.12 10.69 -9.45
N LEU A 60 -0.26 10.64 -10.47
CA LEU A 60 0.48 9.44 -10.84
C LEU A 60 1.45 9.02 -9.73
N LEU A 61 2.20 9.97 -9.16
CA LEU A 61 3.10 9.71 -8.04
C LEU A 61 2.33 9.19 -6.81
N CYS A 62 1.22 9.84 -6.44
CA CYS A 62 0.38 9.37 -5.35
C CYS A 62 -0.19 7.96 -5.61
N ARG A 63 -0.54 7.64 -6.87
CA ARG A 63 -1.00 6.31 -7.27
C ARG A 63 0.11 5.25 -7.19
N ILE A 64 1.35 5.59 -7.51
CA ILE A 64 2.50 4.70 -7.37
C ILE A 64 2.74 4.39 -5.90
N LEU A 65 2.69 5.42 -5.03
CA LEU A 65 2.80 5.28 -3.58
C LEU A 65 1.69 4.40 -2.99
N GLN A 66 0.43 4.59 -3.42
CA GLN A 66 -0.67 3.69 -3.03
C GLN A 66 -0.43 2.25 -3.52
N GLY A 67 0.08 2.08 -4.75
CA GLY A 67 0.38 0.75 -5.30
C GLY A 67 1.49 0.02 -4.55
N LEU A 68 2.52 0.74 -4.08
CA LEU A 68 3.57 0.22 -3.20
C LEU A 68 2.99 -0.29 -1.88
N ALA A 69 2.13 0.52 -1.27
CA ALA A 69 1.49 0.17 -0.02
C ALA A 69 0.66 -1.13 -0.15
N VAL A 70 -0.28 -1.16 -1.09
CA VAL A 70 -1.17 -2.33 -1.30
C VAL A 70 -0.40 -3.61 -1.63
N GLY A 71 0.77 -3.51 -2.27
CA GLY A 71 1.63 -4.67 -2.56
C GLY A 71 2.18 -5.36 -1.30
N GLY A 72 2.52 -4.58 -0.26
CA GLY A 72 2.98 -5.09 1.03
C GLY A 72 1.89 -5.71 1.89
N GLU A 73 0.71 -5.09 1.87
CA GLU A 73 -0.40 -5.46 2.75
C GLU A 73 -0.91 -6.89 2.51
N MET A 74 -0.94 -7.34 1.27
CA MET A 74 -1.46 -8.66 0.91
C MET A 74 -0.65 -9.82 1.53
N GLY A 75 0.67 -9.67 1.67
CA GLY A 75 1.53 -10.67 2.30
C GLY A 75 1.44 -10.67 3.83
N SER A 76 1.44 -9.47 4.43
CA SER A 76 1.45 -9.33 5.90
C SER A 76 0.08 -9.62 6.54
N SER A 77 -1.02 -9.25 5.88
CA SER A 77 -2.38 -9.41 6.42
C SER A 77 -2.83 -10.86 6.44
N GLY A 78 -2.60 -11.61 5.35
CA GLY A 78 -2.90 -13.04 5.31
C GLY A 78 -2.09 -13.82 6.35
N ALA A 79 -0.81 -13.47 6.50
CA ALA A 79 0.05 -14.11 7.49
C ALA A 79 -0.37 -13.79 8.94
N LEU A 80 -0.77 -12.54 9.23
CA LEU A 80 -1.24 -12.12 10.55
C LEU A 80 -2.60 -12.75 10.91
N LEU A 81 -3.49 -12.93 9.93
CA LEU A 81 -4.75 -13.67 10.08
C LEU A 81 -4.51 -15.13 10.44
N ILE A 82 -3.61 -15.80 9.70
CA ILE A 82 -3.22 -17.19 10.00
C ILE A 82 -2.59 -17.31 11.40
N GLU A 83 -1.81 -16.31 11.81
CA GLU A 83 -1.13 -16.28 13.11
C GLU A 83 -2.09 -16.05 14.29
N HIS A 84 -3.20 -15.35 14.07
CA HIS A 84 -4.26 -15.16 15.08
C HIS A 84 -5.41 -16.18 14.96
N CYS A 85 -5.34 -17.11 14.00
CA CYS A 85 -6.41 -18.07 13.76
C CYS A 85 -6.39 -19.20 14.82
N PRO A 86 -7.54 -19.56 15.42
CA PRO A 86 -7.64 -20.70 16.33
C PRO A 86 -7.23 -22.01 15.64
N ALA A 87 -6.60 -22.92 16.40
CA ALA A 87 -6.06 -24.17 15.87
C ALA A 87 -7.16 -25.00 15.18
N GLY A 88 -7.00 -25.25 13.87
CA GLY A 88 -7.91 -26.05 13.05
C GLY A 88 -8.72 -25.28 11.98
N GLN A 89 -8.70 -23.94 11.98
CA GLN A 89 -9.45 -23.12 10.99
C GLN A 89 -8.57 -22.39 9.96
N LYS A 90 -7.27 -22.72 9.91
CA LYS A 90 -6.26 -22.03 9.07
C LYS A 90 -6.51 -22.10 7.56
N SER A 91 -7.41 -22.98 7.09
CA SER A 91 -7.74 -23.12 5.67
C SER A 91 -8.95 -22.28 5.23
N LEU A 92 -9.63 -21.59 6.17
CA LEU A 92 -10.80 -20.73 5.90
C LEU A 92 -10.44 -19.23 5.82
N TYR A 93 -9.20 -18.86 6.16
CA TYR A 93 -8.68 -17.49 6.28
C TYR A 93 -7.37 -17.34 5.51
#